data_AF-A0A2T6LBF4-F1
#
_entry.id   AF-A0A2T6LBF4-F1
#
_cell.length_a   1.000
_cell.length_b   1.000
_cell.length_c   1.000
_cell.angle_alpha   90.00
_cell.angle_beta   90.00
_cell.angle_gamma   90.00
#
_symmetry.space_group_name_H-M   'P 1'
#
loop_
_entity.id
_entity.type
_entity.pdbx_description
1 polymer ?
#
loop_
_entity_poly.entity_id
_entity_poly.type
_entity_poly.pdbx_seq_one_letter_code
_entity_poly.pdbx_strand_id
1 'polypeptide(L)'
;MRRLSRRAVDPRARPSAAGSDPVSSTASSSTASSARTDTASRLHAFNRFEIKYLVPEDQADELRAELRRHMDDDAHSGDGGYPITSVYYDTEHLKFYWEKIEGLKFRRKLRVRHYGTADDLTPESNVFVEIKQRVNRVTQKRRVSLPYRDALRLCSPEGYEPAGEVSTRERAFLDEVSTLVGELGLRPTVTTGYHREAWVGREADLGLRVTLDHRLRGRDRDFHLSSESVNRLTLPPRLSVLEVKANERVPAWVTDVTARMSLDVVRISKYCQCVQAFGLAPRSIMHAPDEVDAILRDGPDAVDGAGVVPADPTTPNGVDDAPTRKGALTR
;
A
#
# COMPACT_ATOMS: atom_id res chain seq x y z
N MET A 1 -88.47 -17.89 8.04
CA MET A 1 -88.99 -18.51 9.28
C MET A 1 -87.90 -18.45 10.35
N ARG A 2 -88.28 -17.91 11.52
CA ARG A 2 -87.70 -18.04 12.88
C ARG A 2 -86.25 -17.61 13.18
N ARG A 3 -86.20 -16.50 13.92
CA ARG A 3 -85.19 -16.08 14.92
C ARG A 3 -84.86 -17.19 15.92
N LEU A 4 -83.67 -17.13 16.53
CA LEU A 4 -83.49 -17.17 17.98
C LEU A 4 -82.24 -16.38 18.38
N SER A 5 -82.29 -15.82 19.58
CA SER A 5 -81.52 -14.67 20.07
C SER A 5 -80.83 -14.97 21.40
N ARG A 6 -79.64 -14.37 21.60
CA ARG A 6 -79.09 -13.78 22.84
C ARG A 6 -78.84 -14.68 24.08
N ARG A 7 -77.61 -14.58 24.61
CA ARG A 7 -77.32 -13.81 25.85
C ARG A 7 -75.82 -13.52 26.01
N ALA A 8 -75.53 -12.34 26.55
CA ALA A 8 -74.22 -11.77 26.87
C ALA A 8 -73.86 -12.00 28.36
N VAL A 9 -72.57 -11.86 28.74
CA VAL A 9 -72.04 -11.06 29.86
C VAL A 9 -70.48 -10.98 29.76
N ASP A 10 -69.94 -9.76 29.81
CA ASP A 10 -68.55 -9.32 30.12
C ASP A 10 -68.65 -8.68 31.54
N PRO A 11 -67.67 -8.62 32.49
CA PRO A 11 -66.29 -8.16 32.26
C PRO A 11 -65.14 -8.69 33.18
N ARG A 12 -63.92 -8.42 32.70
CA ARG A 12 -62.61 -8.22 33.38
C ARG A 12 -62.55 -8.23 34.93
N ALA A 13 -61.66 -9.05 35.51
CA ALA A 13 -60.67 -8.67 36.54
C ALA A 13 -59.66 -9.81 36.85
N ARG A 14 -58.39 -9.39 37.07
CA ARG A 14 -57.12 -10.11 37.39
C ARG A 14 -57.14 -10.82 38.79
N PRO A 15 -56.18 -11.72 39.20
CA PRO A 15 -54.72 -11.47 39.19
C PRO A 15 -53.72 -12.66 39.09
N SER A 16 -52.44 -12.25 39.01
CA SER A 16 -51.10 -12.89 39.20
C SER A 16 -51.00 -14.38 39.60
N ALA A 17 -49.97 -15.14 39.26
CA ALA A 17 -48.52 -14.85 39.34
C ALA A 17 -47.68 -15.99 38.72
N ALA A 18 -46.37 -15.74 38.61
CA ALA A 18 -45.27 -16.69 38.44
C ALA A 18 -45.11 -17.33 37.05
N GLY A 19 -44.35 -16.64 36.19
CA GLY A 19 -43.82 -17.20 34.95
C GLY A 19 -42.50 -17.93 35.19
N SER A 20 -42.46 -19.19 34.79
CA SER A 20 -41.25 -19.96 34.51
C SER A 20 -41.53 -20.72 33.21
N ASP A 21 -40.88 -20.32 32.12
CA ASP A 21 -40.81 -21.11 30.89
C ASP A 21 -39.45 -20.92 30.23
N PRO A 22 -38.79 -21.99 29.77
CA PRO A 22 -37.61 -21.91 28.91
C PRO A 22 -38.08 -21.78 27.46
N VAL A 23 -37.67 -20.71 26.77
CA VAL A 23 -38.01 -20.51 25.35
C VAL A 23 -36.85 -20.96 24.47
N SER A 24 -37.11 -22.04 23.74
CA SER A 24 -36.48 -22.35 22.45
C SER A 24 -36.97 -21.35 21.40
N SER A 25 -36.06 -20.74 20.64
CA SER A 25 -36.36 -20.28 19.28
C SER A 25 -35.10 -20.07 18.44
N THR A 26 -34.96 -20.91 17.42
CA THR A 26 -34.33 -20.56 16.14
C THR A 26 -35.01 -19.35 15.52
N ALA A 27 -34.25 -18.33 15.12
CA ALA A 27 -34.66 -17.39 14.09
C ALA A 27 -33.46 -16.69 13.43
N SER A 28 -33.55 -16.65 12.11
CA SER A 28 -32.76 -15.97 11.11
C SER A 28 -32.89 -14.43 11.15
N SER A 29 -32.09 -13.78 10.28
CA SER A 29 -32.07 -12.35 9.90
C SER A 29 -31.02 -11.50 10.64
N SER A 30 -30.33 -10.53 10.01
CA SER A 30 -30.64 -9.80 8.79
C SER A 30 -29.38 -9.19 8.13
N THR A 31 -29.33 -9.37 6.83
CA THR A 31 -28.40 -8.81 5.84
C THR A 31 -28.73 -7.34 5.58
N ALA A 32 -28.26 -6.42 6.45
CA ALA A 32 -28.65 -5.00 6.34
C ALA A 32 -27.54 -3.96 6.54
N SER A 33 -26.24 -4.35 6.55
CA SER A 33 -25.14 -3.37 6.72
C SER A 33 -24.34 -3.03 5.45
N SER A 34 -24.46 -3.76 4.34
CA SER A 34 -23.64 -3.48 3.14
C SER A 34 -24.27 -2.48 2.16
N ALA A 35 -25.59 -2.33 2.14
CA ALA A 35 -26.28 -1.48 1.16
C ALA A 35 -26.14 0.04 1.43
N ARG A 36 -25.96 0.43 2.71
CA ARG A 36 -25.78 1.85 3.07
C ARG A 36 -24.39 2.38 2.70
N THR A 37 -23.37 1.52 2.79
CA THR A 37 -21.99 1.86 2.43
C THR A 37 -21.82 1.99 0.92
N ASP A 38 -22.53 1.16 0.13
CA ASP A 38 -22.43 1.19 -1.33
C ASP A 38 -23.17 2.39 -1.94
N THR A 39 -24.29 2.82 -1.34
CA THR A 39 -25.04 4.01 -1.80
C THR A 39 -24.30 5.31 -1.46
N ALA A 40 -23.66 5.39 -0.28
CA ALA A 40 -22.80 6.52 0.09
C ALA A 40 -21.56 6.65 -0.81
N SER A 41 -21.11 5.54 -1.43
CA SER A 41 -19.97 5.54 -2.35
C SER A 41 -20.27 6.17 -3.71
N ARG A 42 -21.55 6.19 -4.14
CA ARG A 42 -21.97 6.69 -5.46
C ARG A 42 -22.27 8.19 -5.52
N LEU A 43 -22.44 8.87 -4.37
CA LEU A 43 -22.88 10.27 -4.31
C LEU A 43 -21.77 11.29 -3.96
N HIS A 44 -20.52 10.86 -3.73
CA HIS A 44 -19.40 11.77 -3.43
C HIS A 44 -18.18 11.56 -4.32
N ALA A 45 -18.34 11.74 -5.64
CA ALA A 45 -17.21 11.93 -6.55
C ALA A 45 -16.61 13.35 -6.45
N PHE A 46 -16.51 13.90 -5.24
CA PHE A 46 -15.91 15.20 -4.98
C PHE A 46 -14.39 15.01 -4.78
N ASN A 47 -13.60 15.91 -5.36
CA ASN A 47 -12.13 15.82 -5.47
C ASN A 47 -11.46 15.28 -4.19
N ARG A 48 -10.71 14.18 -4.30
CA ARG A 48 -9.93 13.64 -3.18
C ARG A 48 -8.49 14.12 -3.27
N PHE A 49 -8.01 14.77 -2.21
CA PHE A 49 -6.65 15.28 -2.11
C PHE A 49 -5.77 14.25 -1.38
N GLU A 50 -4.50 14.15 -1.81
CA GLU A 50 -3.45 13.35 -1.15
C GLU A 50 -2.20 14.23 -1.12
N ILE A 51 -1.84 14.72 0.07
CA ILE A 51 -0.65 15.57 0.30
C ILE A 51 0.30 14.78 1.19
N LYS A 52 1.61 14.91 0.95
CA LYS A 52 2.63 14.28 1.78
C LYS A 52 3.61 15.32 2.31
N TYR A 53 4.09 15.10 3.52
CA TYR A 53 5.11 15.91 4.16
C TYR A 53 6.24 15.03 4.68
N LEU A 54 7.43 15.60 4.83
CA LEU A 54 8.48 15.03 5.66
C LEU A 54 8.35 15.61 7.07
N VAL A 55 8.42 14.74 8.07
CA VAL A 55 8.29 15.12 9.48
C VAL A 55 9.57 14.68 10.20
N PRO A 56 10.32 15.61 10.81
CA PRO A 56 11.37 15.26 11.75
C PRO A 56 10.82 14.42 12.91
N GLU A 57 11.49 13.31 13.26
CA GLU A 57 11.00 12.40 14.30
C GLU A 57 10.95 13.03 15.69
N ASP A 58 11.77 14.05 15.96
CA ASP A 58 11.72 14.84 17.19
C ASP A 58 10.44 15.70 17.30
N GLN A 59 9.73 15.94 16.19
CA GLN A 59 8.43 16.61 16.16
C GLN A 59 7.24 15.63 16.13
N ALA A 60 7.47 14.31 16.03
CA ALA A 60 6.41 13.32 15.86
C ALA A 60 5.44 13.29 17.05
N ASP A 61 5.95 13.47 18.27
CA ASP A 61 5.14 13.47 19.49
C ASP A 61 4.20 14.68 19.57
N GLU A 62 4.70 15.87 19.18
CA GLU A 62 3.88 17.09 19.08
C GLU A 62 2.80 16.93 18.01
N LEU A 63 3.18 16.46 16.82
CA LEU A 63 2.22 16.20 15.73
C LEU A 63 1.13 15.21 16.17
N ARG A 64 1.51 14.13 16.86
CA ARG A 64 0.56 13.14 17.37
C ARG A 64 -0.42 13.76 18.35
N ALA A 65 0.05 14.60 19.25
CA ALA A 65 -0.81 15.31 20.20
C ALA A 65 -1.80 16.23 19.48
N GLU A 66 -1.36 16.98 18.46
CA GLU A 66 -2.25 17.81 17.63
C GLU A 66 -3.30 16.97 16.90
N LEU A 67 -2.89 15.88 16.23
CA LEU A 67 -3.82 15.02 15.48
C LEU A 67 -4.90 14.41 16.40
N ARG A 68 -4.54 13.94 17.60
CA ARG A 68 -5.48 13.35 18.55
C ARG A 68 -6.51 14.33 19.12
N ARG A 69 -6.27 15.64 19.05
CA ARG A 69 -7.28 16.66 19.42
C ARG A 69 -8.42 16.73 18.41
N HIS A 70 -8.18 16.35 17.16
CA HIS A 70 -9.13 16.50 16.05
C HIS A 70 -9.57 15.17 15.42
N MET A 71 -8.83 14.08 15.64
CA MET A 71 -8.99 12.81 14.94
C MET A 71 -9.01 11.61 15.89
N ASP A 72 -9.69 10.53 15.51
CA ASP A 72 -9.64 9.23 16.19
C ASP A 72 -8.46 8.41 15.68
N ASP A 73 -7.90 7.56 16.54
CA ASP A 73 -6.97 6.52 16.09
C ASP A 73 -7.71 5.55 15.12
N ASP A 74 -7.05 5.16 14.03
CA ASP A 74 -7.59 4.15 13.13
C ASP A 74 -7.73 2.82 13.89
N ALA A 75 -8.84 2.10 13.69
CA ALA A 75 -9.15 0.88 14.42
C ALA A 75 -8.07 -0.21 14.31
N HIS A 76 -7.23 -0.16 13.27
CA HIS A 76 -6.10 -1.07 13.10
C HIS A 76 -4.77 -0.52 13.63
N SER A 77 -4.72 0.74 14.07
CA SER A 77 -3.51 1.41 14.54
C SER A 77 -3.03 0.91 15.90
N GLY A 78 -3.93 0.47 16.79
CA GLY A 78 -3.57 0.12 18.17
C GLY A 78 -2.81 1.25 18.90
N ASP A 79 -2.17 0.94 20.02
CA ASP A 79 -1.50 1.96 20.87
C ASP A 79 -0.17 2.50 20.30
N GLY A 80 0.34 1.92 19.22
CA GLY A 80 1.66 2.27 18.71
C GLY A 80 1.82 2.23 17.19
N GLY A 81 0.77 1.96 16.41
CA GLY A 81 0.87 1.72 14.97
C GLY A 81 1.17 0.25 14.63
N TYR A 82 1.36 -0.03 13.35
CA TYR A 82 1.57 -1.38 12.83
C TYR A 82 2.61 -1.45 11.72
N PRO A 83 3.38 -2.55 11.64
CA PRO A 83 4.30 -2.78 10.55
C PRO A 83 3.55 -3.09 9.24
N ILE A 84 4.06 -2.52 8.15
CA ILE A 84 3.63 -2.84 6.79
C ILE A 84 4.85 -3.23 5.98
N THR A 85 4.73 -4.34 5.24
CA THR A 85 5.70 -4.72 4.21
C THR A 85 4.97 -4.87 2.87
N SER A 86 5.58 -4.39 1.79
CA SER A 86 5.04 -4.52 0.43
C SER A 86 6.13 -4.84 -0.56
N VAL A 87 5.92 -5.85 -1.40
CA VAL A 87 6.76 -6.15 -2.57
C VAL A 87 6.11 -5.48 -3.77
N TYR A 88 6.87 -4.64 -4.48
CA TYR A 88 6.45 -4.03 -5.72
C TYR A 88 6.97 -4.81 -6.91
N TYR A 89 6.12 -4.90 -7.93
CA TYR A 89 6.43 -5.55 -9.19
C TYR A 89 6.57 -4.49 -10.27
N ASP A 90 7.58 -4.65 -11.11
CA ASP A 90 7.83 -3.82 -12.29
C ASP A 90 8.51 -4.70 -13.36
N THR A 91 8.61 -4.17 -14.58
CA THR A 91 9.37 -4.78 -15.68
C THR A 91 10.86 -4.71 -15.39
N GLU A 92 11.66 -5.49 -16.12
CA GLU A 92 13.12 -5.41 -16.11
C GLU A 92 13.67 -3.99 -16.28
N HIS A 93 13.06 -3.20 -17.16
CA HIS A 93 13.48 -1.82 -17.45
C HIS A 93 12.74 -0.76 -16.61
N LEU A 94 12.11 -1.16 -15.49
CA LEU A 94 11.45 -0.26 -14.53
C LEU A 94 10.39 0.66 -15.15
N LYS A 95 9.53 0.11 -16.01
CA LYS A 95 8.46 0.84 -16.70
C LYS A 95 7.59 1.66 -15.74
N PHE A 96 7.12 1.10 -14.62
CA PHE A 96 6.26 1.81 -13.67
C PHE A 96 7.02 2.86 -12.85
N TYR A 97 8.31 2.69 -12.63
CA TYR A 97 9.18 3.74 -12.11
C TYR A 97 9.19 4.94 -13.05
N TRP A 98 9.56 4.75 -14.31
CA TRP A 98 9.67 5.84 -15.29
C TRP A 98 8.34 6.52 -15.54
N GLU A 99 7.25 5.77 -15.68
CA GLU A 99 5.88 6.32 -15.77
C GLU A 99 5.54 7.27 -14.61
N LYS A 100 6.04 6.97 -13.40
CA LYS A 100 5.84 7.82 -12.21
C LYS A 100 6.77 9.03 -12.22
N ILE A 101 8.05 8.86 -12.58
CA ILE A 101 9.04 9.94 -12.61
C ILE A 101 8.69 10.98 -13.69
N GLU A 102 8.33 10.52 -14.89
CA GLU A 102 7.93 11.37 -16.02
C GLU A 102 6.50 11.94 -15.86
N GLY A 103 5.78 11.50 -14.83
CA GLY A 103 4.46 12.04 -14.51
C GLY A 103 3.35 11.62 -15.48
N LEU A 104 3.53 10.51 -16.22
CA LEU A 104 2.61 10.04 -17.25
C LEU A 104 1.17 9.89 -16.72
N LYS A 105 0.20 10.41 -17.48
CA LYS A 105 -1.21 10.48 -17.07
C LYS A 105 -1.85 9.11 -16.87
N PHE A 106 -1.37 8.11 -17.61
CA PHE A 106 -1.72 6.72 -17.41
C PHE A 106 -0.52 6.00 -16.79
N ARG A 107 -0.70 5.45 -15.59
CA ARG A 107 0.36 4.70 -14.89
C ARG A 107 -0.22 3.74 -13.87
N ARG A 108 0.46 2.62 -13.64
CA ARG A 108 0.03 1.56 -12.72
C ARG A 108 1.17 1.17 -11.78
N LYS A 109 0.81 0.53 -10.66
CA LYS A 109 1.73 -0.15 -9.76
C LYS A 109 1.05 -1.40 -9.24
N LEU A 110 1.70 -2.54 -9.36
CA LEU A 110 1.32 -3.81 -8.75
C LEU A 110 2.14 -4.04 -7.49
N ARG A 111 1.50 -4.51 -6.41
CA ARG A 111 2.19 -4.91 -5.19
C ARG A 111 1.47 -6.01 -4.43
N VAL A 112 2.23 -6.82 -3.72
CA VAL A 112 1.73 -7.71 -2.67
C VAL A 112 2.06 -7.08 -1.32
N ARG A 113 1.08 -6.96 -0.43
CA ARG A 113 1.19 -6.26 0.85
C ARG A 113 0.77 -7.14 2.03
N HIS A 114 1.61 -7.15 3.05
CA HIS A 114 1.33 -7.75 4.35
C HIS A 114 1.19 -6.65 5.43
N TYR A 115 0.27 -6.87 6.37
CA TYR A 115 0.11 -6.10 7.60
C TYR A 115 0.48 -7.03 8.76
N GLY A 116 1.50 -6.70 9.54
CA GLY A 116 2.06 -7.60 10.54
C GLY A 116 3.57 -7.79 10.39
N THR A 117 4.17 -8.53 11.32
CA THR A 117 5.61 -8.82 11.29
C THR A 117 5.92 -9.90 10.25
N ALA A 118 7.20 -10.05 9.89
CA ALA A 118 7.61 -11.13 8.99
C ALA A 118 7.44 -12.52 9.65
N ASP A 119 7.61 -12.58 10.98
CA ASP A 119 7.59 -13.81 11.76
C ASP A 119 6.18 -14.42 11.84
N ASP A 120 5.14 -13.58 11.77
CA ASP A 120 3.74 -14.02 11.76
C ASP A 120 3.25 -14.50 10.38
N LEU A 121 4.07 -14.34 9.33
CA LEU A 121 3.66 -14.59 7.95
C LEU A 121 3.87 -16.06 7.57
N THR A 122 2.76 -16.79 7.50
CA THR A 122 2.70 -18.16 7.00
C THR A 122 2.15 -18.21 5.56
N PRO A 123 2.29 -19.33 4.84
CA PRO A 123 1.65 -19.54 3.54
C PRO A 123 0.13 -19.34 3.54
N GLU A 124 -0.53 -19.54 4.70
CA GLU A 124 -1.98 -19.38 4.88
C GLU A 124 -2.38 -17.97 5.31
N SER A 125 -1.44 -17.15 5.77
CA SER A 125 -1.74 -15.80 6.23
C SER A 125 -2.24 -14.95 5.06
N ASN A 126 -3.27 -14.16 5.31
CA ASN A 126 -3.87 -13.32 4.29
C ASN A 126 -2.97 -12.11 3.97
N VAL A 127 -2.71 -11.91 2.67
CA VAL A 127 -2.05 -10.73 2.12
C VAL A 127 -2.95 -10.06 1.10
N PHE A 128 -2.64 -8.80 0.78
CA PHE A 128 -3.36 -8.06 -0.25
C PHE A 128 -2.54 -7.94 -1.52
N VAL A 129 -3.05 -8.46 -2.63
CA VAL A 129 -2.55 -8.12 -3.98
C VAL A 129 -3.28 -6.87 -4.43
N GLU A 130 -2.55 -5.80 -4.69
CA GLU A 130 -3.11 -4.47 -4.96
C GLU A 130 -2.60 -3.88 -6.29
N ILE A 131 -3.52 -3.32 -7.08
CA ILE A 131 -3.20 -2.45 -8.22
C ILE A 131 -3.58 -1.01 -7.84
N LYS A 132 -2.59 -0.12 -7.82
CA LYS A 132 -2.81 1.33 -7.78
C LYS A 132 -2.64 1.89 -9.19
N GLN A 133 -3.73 2.38 -9.78
CA GLN A 133 -3.76 2.91 -11.13
C GLN A 133 -4.11 4.39 -11.11
N ARG A 134 -3.47 5.17 -11.98
CA ARG A 134 -3.87 6.53 -12.28
C ARG A 134 -4.21 6.65 -13.76
N VAL A 135 -5.36 7.23 -14.05
CA VAL A 135 -5.83 7.59 -15.39
C VAL A 135 -6.17 9.07 -15.37
N ASN A 136 -5.37 9.87 -16.06
CA ASN A 136 -5.43 11.33 -16.01
C ASN A 136 -5.32 11.86 -14.56
N ARG A 137 -6.42 12.39 -14.03
CA ARG A 137 -6.51 12.95 -12.68
C ARG A 137 -7.05 11.96 -11.66
N VAL A 138 -7.62 10.84 -12.10
CA VAL A 138 -8.29 9.88 -11.22
C VAL A 138 -7.33 8.79 -10.81
N THR A 139 -7.26 8.49 -9.52
CA THR A 139 -6.51 7.35 -8.98
C THR A 139 -7.49 6.31 -8.45
N GLN A 140 -7.30 5.06 -8.86
CA GLN A 140 -8.08 3.92 -8.43
C GLN A 140 -7.17 2.93 -7.71
N LYS A 141 -7.66 2.39 -6.60
CA LYS A 141 -7.02 1.27 -5.90
C LYS A 141 -7.97 0.09 -5.92
N ARG A 142 -7.52 -1.04 -6.44
CA ARG A 142 -8.24 -2.31 -6.44
C ARG A 142 -7.34 -3.35 -5.79
N ARG A 143 -7.96 -4.29 -5.06
CA ARG A 143 -7.23 -5.34 -4.34
C ARG A 143 -8.08 -6.57 -4.12
N VAL A 144 -7.41 -7.70 -3.94
CA VAL A 144 -7.97 -8.95 -3.42
C VAL A 144 -7.18 -9.38 -2.19
N SER A 145 -7.84 -10.05 -1.24
CA SER A 145 -7.19 -10.71 -0.11
C SER A 145 -7.05 -12.18 -0.43
N LEU A 146 -5.84 -12.73 -0.35
CA LEU A 146 -5.55 -14.12 -0.65
C LEU A 146 -4.56 -14.69 0.38
N PRO A 147 -4.56 -16.01 0.62
CA PRO A 147 -3.45 -16.69 1.27
C PRO A 147 -2.13 -16.31 0.57
N TYR A 148 -1.06 -16.13 1.35
CA TYR A 148 0.22 -15.68 0.82
C TYR A 148 0.76 -16.59 -0.30
N ARG A 149 0.60 -17.91 -0.17
CA ARG A 149 0.94 -18.87 -1.24
C ARG A 149 0.21 -18.60 -2.56
N ASP A 150 -1.04 -18.17 -2.50
CA ASP A 150 -1.88 -17.93 -3.67
C ASP A 150 -1.54 -16.59 -4.31
N ALA A 151 -1.24 -15.58 -3.50
CA ALA A 151 -0.74 -14.31 -3.97
C ALA A 151 0.60 -14.44 -4.74
N LEU A 152 1.49 -15.33 -4.27
CA LEU A 152 2.75 -15.63 -4.97
C LEU A 152 2.49 -16.28 -6.33
N ARG A 153 1.58 -17.26 -6.41
CA ARG A 153 1.19 -17.89 -7.68
C ARG A 153 0.53 -16.90 -8.63
N LEU A 154 -0.36 -16.05 -8.14
CA LEU A 154 -1.03 -15.03 -8.95
C LEU A 154 -0.04 -14.02 -9.54
N CYS A 155 1.03 -13.73 -8.80
CA CYS A 155 2.09 -12.83 -9.25
C CYS A 155 3.26 -13.55 -9.93
N SER A 156 3.05 -14.76 -10.42
CA SER A 156 4.03 -15.58 -11.15
C SER A 156 3.60 -15.79 -12.61
N PRO A 157 4.54 -16.00 -13.56
CA PRO A 157 4.20 -16.28 -14.95
C PRO A 157 3.30 -17.50 -15.16
N GLU A 158 3.34 -18.47 -14.23
CA GLU A 158 2.51 -19.67 -14.24
C GLU A 158 1.02 -19.36 -14.00
N GLY A 159 0.72 -18.20 -13.41
CA GLY A 159 -0.63 -17.77 -13.09
C GLY A 159 -1.24 -18.45 -11.86
N TYR A 160 -2.49 -18.08 -11.56
CA TYR A 160 -3.25 -18.64 -10.45
C TYR A 160 -4.71 -18.82 -10.84
N GLU A 161 -5.21 -20.03 -10.63
CA GLU A 161 -6.62 -20.36 -10.75
C GLU A 161 -7.22 -20.60 -9.35
N PRO A 162 -8.28 -19.87 -8.96
CA PRO A 162 -8.97 -20.12 -7.71
C PRO A 162 -9.58 -21.53 -7.66
N ALA A 163 -9.39 -22.22 -6.54
CA ALA A 163 -9.95 -23.56 -6.32
C ALA A 163 -11.49 -23.58 -6.13
N GLY A 164 -12.13 -22.42 -6.02
CA GLY A 164 -13.57 -22.29 -5.75
C GLY A 164 -14.22 -21.15 -6.53
N GLU A 165 -15.53 -21.00 -6.34
CA GLU A 165 -16.29 -19.92 -6.97
C GLU A 165 -15.85 -18.56 -6.43
N VAL A 166 -15.48 -17.69 -7.35
CA VAL A 166 -15.17 -16.28 -7.08
C VAL A 166 -16.18 -15.40 -7.81
N SER A 167 -16.48 -14.24 -7.23
CA SER A 167 -17.38 -13.28 -7.88
C SER A 167 -16.82 -12.83 -9.24
N THR A 168 -17.69 -12.44 -10.18
CA THR A 168 -17.27 -11.91 -11.50
C THR A 168 -16.27 -10.75 -11.37
N ARG A 169 -16.46 -9.88 -10.37
CA ARG A 169 -15.57 -8.74 -10.12
C ARG A 169 -14.19 -9.19 -9.63
N GLU A 170 -14.14 -10.20 -8.77
CA GLU A 170 -12.88 -10.76 -8.28
C GLU A 170 -12.15 -11.47 -9.40
N ARG A 171 -12.83 -12.31 -10.19
CA ARG A 171 -12.27 -12.97 -11.38
C ARG A 171 -11.63 -11.95 -12.33
N ALA A 172 -12.34 -10.88 -12.68
CA ALA A 172 -11.80 -9.83 -13.54
C ALA A 172 -10.54 -9.15 -12.97
N PHE A 173 -10.42 -9.04 -11.63
CA PHE A 173 -9.21 -8.50 -11.01
C PHE A 173 -8.05 -9.51 -11.04
N LEU A 174 -8.32 -10.80 -10.83
CA LEU A 174 -7.30 -11.85 -10.94
C LEU A 174 -6.76 -11.92 -12.37
N ASP A 175 -7.64 -11.94 -13.36
CA ASP A 175 -7.28 -11.96 -14.78
C ASP A 175 -6.43 -10.72 -15.15
N GLU A 176 -6.77 -9.54 -14.62
CA GLU A 176 -5.98 -8.33 -14.81
C GLU A 176 -4.57 -8.44 -14.22
N VAL A 177 -4.43 -9.03 -13.02
CA VAL A 177 -3.10 -9.25 -12.41
C VAL A 177 -2.30 -10.24 -13.26
N SER A 178 -2.87 -11.38 -13.62
CA SER A 178 -2.21 -12.39 -14.47
C SER A 178 -1.78 -11.80 -15.82
N THR A 179 -2.65 -11.01 -16.45
CA THR A 179 -2.35 -10.31 -17.72
C THR A 179 -1.19 -9.34 -17.53
N LEU A 180 -1.22 -8.50 -16.48
CA LEU A 180 -0.12 -7.57 -16.20
C LEU A 180 1.19 -8.31 -16.00
N VAL A 181 1.19 -9.39 -15.21
CA VAL A 181 2.39 -10.18 -14.91
C VAL A 181 2.94 -10.85 -16.17
N GLY A 182 2.09 -11.53 -16.94
CA GLY A 182 2.47 -12.26 -18.14
C GLY A 182 2.86 -11.35 -19.30
N GLU A 183 2.00 -10.40 -19.68
CA GLU A 183 2.21 -9.57 -20.89
C GLU A 183 3.33 -8.54 -20.72
N LEU A 184 3.48 -7.96 -19.52
CA LEU A 184 4.55 -6.99 -19.26
C LEU A 184 5.82 -7.63 -18.69
N GLY A 185 5.80 -8.94 -18.38
CA GLY A 185 6.91 -9.61 -17.72
C GLY A 185 7.23 -8.99 -16.36
N LEU A 186 6.21 -8.71 -15.55
CA LEU A 186 6.44 -8.09 -14.24
C LEU A 186 7.13 -9.07 -13.30
N ARG A 187 8.18 -8.60 -12.63
CA ARG A 187 8.93 -9.34 -11.62
C ARG A 187 8.99 -8.57 -10.30
N PRO A 188 9.11 -9.25 -9.15
CA PRO A 188 9.45 -8.58 -7.90
C PRO A 188 10.68 -7.70 -8.11
N THR A 189 10.59 -6.43 -7.71
CA THR A 189 11.61 -5.42 -8.00
C THR A 189 12.20 -4.83 -6.73
N VAL A 190 11.35 -4.42 -5.80
CA VAL A 190 11.77 -3.92 -4.48
C VAL A 190 10.75 -4.26 -3.42
N THR A 191 11.24 -4.50 -2.20
CA THR A 191 10.41 -4.56 -1.00
C THR A 191 10.51 -3.23 -0.27
N THR A 192 9.39 -2.73 0.25
CA THR A 192 9.33 -1.57 1.14
C THR A 192 8.72 -1.99 2.48
N GLY A 193 9.35 -1.64 3.58
CA GLY A 193 8.87 -1.82 4.94
C GLY A 193 8.82 -0.49 5.69
N TYR A 194 7.87 -0.32 6.60
CA TYR A 194 7.77 0.83 7.47
C TYR A 194 6.80 0.54 8.63
N HIS A 195 6.85 1.35 9.66
CA HIS A 195 5.91 1.30 10.79
C HIS A 195 4.90 2.44 10.64
N ARG A 196 3.60 2.16 10.71
CA ARG A 196 2.55 3.14 10.42
C ARG A 196 1.69 3.42 11.63
N GLU A 197 1.56 4.70 11.96
CA GLU A 197 0.45 5.23 12.74
C GLU A 197 -0.63 5.80 11.81
N ALA A 198 -1.90 5.67 12.17
CA ALA A 198 -3.01 6.17 11.35
C ALA A 198 -4.15 6.74 12.19
N TRP A 199 -4.72 7.83 11.68
CA TRP A 199 -5.87 8.53 12.26
C TRP A 199 -6.96 8.76 11.23
N VAL A 200 -8.21 8.77 11.68
CA VAL A 200 -9.41 9.04 10.88
C VAL A 200 -10.15 10.26 11.43
N GLY A 201 -10.68 11.10 10.55
CA GLY A 201 -11.36 12.33 10.94
C GLY A 201 -12.70 12.05 11.64
N ARG A 202 -13.09 12.95 12.54
CA ARG A 202 -14.33 12.89 13.31
C ARG A 202 -15.39 13.80 12.71
N GLU A 203 -16.66 13.51 12.97
CA GLU A 203 -17.80 14.42 12.76
C GLU A 203 -17.81 15.13 11.39
N ALA A 204 -17.38 16.40 11.34
CA ALA A 204 -17.35 17.22 10.13
C ALA A 204 -16.27 16.77 9.12
N ASP A 205 -15.28 15.99 9.55
CA ASP A 205 -14.09 15.61 8.78
C ASP A 205 -14.07 14.10 8.42
N LEU A 206 -15.22 13.42 8.27
CA LEU A 206 -15.28 11.97 7.95
C LEU A 206 -14.51 11.54 6.69
N GLY A 207 -14.20 12.48 5.79
CA GLY A 207 -13.37 12.24 4.61
C GLY A 207 -11.86 12.29 4.86
N LEU A 208 -11.43 12.72 6.04
CA LEU A 208 -10.03 12.91 6.41
C LEU A 208 -9.42 11.60 6.94
N ARG A 209 -8.23 11.29 6.45
CA ARG A 209 -7.36 10.24 6.99
C ARG A 209 -5.93 10.74 6.95
N VAL A 210 -5.24 10.60 8.07
CA VAL A 210 -3.83 10.99 8.22
C VAL A 210 -3.03 9.74 8.59
N THR A 211 -1.85 9.56 8.01
CA THR A 211 -0.93 8.47 8.40
C THR A 211 0.47 9.00 8.55
N LEU A 212 1.19 8.54 9.57
CA LEU A 212 2.61 8.81 9.77
C LEU A 212 3.38 7.50 9.59
N ASP A 213 4.27 7.48 8.61
CA ASP A 213 5.09 6.30 8.28
C ASP A 213 6.53 6.52 8.74
N HIS A 214 6.97 5.71 9.69
CA HIS A 214 8.28 5.77 10.34
C HIS A 214 9.25 4.75 9.75
N ARG A 215 10.55 5.04 9.90
CA ARG A 215 11.66 4.10 9.60
C ARG A 215 11.50 3.40 8.25
N LEU A 216 11.27 4.18 7.20
CA LEU A 216 11.11 3.67 5.84
C LEU A 216 12.36 2.90 5.41
N ARG A 217 12.18 1.60 5.17
CA ARG A 217 13.23 0.66 4.83
C ARG A 217 12.84 -0.16 3.60
N GLY A 218 13.80 -0.85 3.02
CA GLY A 218 13.55 -1.72 1.87
C GLY A 218 14.72 -2.61 1.51
N ARG A 219 14.55 -3.34 0.42
CA ARG A 219 15.57 -4.20 -0.20
C ARG A 219 15.22 -4.47 -1.66
N ASP A 220 16.22 -4.85 -2.43
CA ASP A 220 16.22 -5.15 -3.87
C ASP A 220 16.47 -6.65 -4.17
N ARG A 221 16.32 -7.50 -3.16
CA ARG A 221 16.54 -8.95 -3.20
C ARG A 221 15.66 -9.66 -2.18
N ASP A 222 15.67 -10.99 -2.21
CA ASP A 222 14.99 -11.86 -1.24
C ASP A 222 13.54 -11.42 -1.01
N PHE A 223 12.78 -11.36 -2.11
CA PHE A 223 11.50 -10.67 -2.17
C PHE A 223 10.37 -11.36 -1.41
N HIS A 224 10.57 -12.58 -0.88
CA HIS A 224 9.58 -13.17 -0.01
C HIS A 224 9.32 -12.26 1.20
N LEU A 225 8.04 -11.95 1.44
CA LEU A 225 7.62 -11.07 2.53
C LEU A 225 8.02 -11.60 3.92
N SER A 226 8.18 -12.92 4.05
CA SER A 226 8.65 -13.63 5.24
C SER A 226 10.17 -13.82 5.28
N SER A 227 10.93 -13.21 4.35
CA SER A 227 12.39 -13.32 4.36
C SER A 227 12.99 -12.63 5.58
N GLU A 228 13.94 -13.32 6.22
CA GLU A 228 14.79 -12.80 7.31
C GLU A 228 15.83 -11.77 6.83
N SER A 229 15.88 -11.50 5.52
CA SER A 229 16.85 -10.58 4.94
C SER A 229 16.72 -9.16 5.49
N VAL A 230 17.87 -8.58 5.82
CA VAL A 230 17.95 -7.24 6.41
C VAL A 230 17.50 -6.19 5.40
N ASN A 231 16.46 -5.44 5.78
CA ASN A 231 16.07 -4.22 5.06
C ASN A 231 16.99 -3.06 5.44
N ARG A 232 17.41 -2.26 4.47
CA ARG A 232 18.18 -1.03 4.69
C ARG A 232 17.26 0.18 4.71
N LEU A 233 17.67 1.24 5.40
CA LEU A 233 16.95 2.50 5.41
C LEU A 233 16.93 3.10 3.99
N THR A 234 15.75 3.53 3.56
CA THR A 234 15.53 4.17 2.24
C THR A 234 15.25 5.67 2.38
N LEU A 235 14.99 6.10 3.61
CA LEU A 235 14.86 7.49 4.05
C LEU A 235 15.68 7.61 5.36
N PRO A 236 16.29 8.77 5.67
CA PRO A 236 16.97 8.96 6.94
C PRO A 236 16.05 8.58 8.12
N PRO A 237 16.58 7.90 9.15
CA PRO A 237 15.74 7.37 10.24
C PRO A 237 15.14 8.45 11.12
N ARG A 238 15.67 9.68 11.02
CA ARG A 238 15.15 10.89 11.68
C ARG A 238 13.99 11.55 10.94
N LEU A 239 13.56 11.00 9.81
CA LEU A 239 12.46 11.53 9.01
C LEU A 239 11.35 10.48 8.87
N SER A 240 10.13 10.94 9.06
CA SER A 240 8.88 10.22 8.81
C SER A 240 8.12 10.83 7.65
N VAL A 241 7.24 10.05 7.03
CA VAL A 241 6.36 10.53 5.95
C VAL A 241 4.94 10.66 6.47
N LEU A 242 4.49 11.89 6.63
CA LEU A 242 3.08 12.21 6.88
C LEU A 242 2.32 12.19 5.56
N GLU A 243 1.18 11.50 5.50
CA GLU A 243 0.27 11.49 4.37
C GLU A 243 -1.11 11.93 4.83
N VAL A 244 -1.59 13.06 4.29
CA VAL A 244 -2.92 13.62 4.54
C VAL A 244 -3.81 13.31 3.34
N LYS A 245 -4.94 12.66 3.58
CA LYS A 245 -5.96 12.34 2.58
C LYS A 245 -7.28 12.94 3.01
N ALA A 246 -7.88 13.79 2.17
CA ALA A 246 -9.16 14.42 2.48
C ALA A 246 -10.10 14.40 1.28
N ASN A 247 -11.41 14.35 1.55
CA ASN A 247 -12.44 14.55 0.55
C ASN A 247 -12.74 16.04 0.42
N GLU A 248 -12.92 16.52 -0.81
CA GLU A 248 -13.34 17.88 -1.20
C GLU A 248 -12.34 19.01 -0.88
N ARG A 249 -11.80 19.04 0.34
CA ARG A 249 -10.80 20.01 0.80
C ARG A 249 -10.05 19.46 2.01
N VAL A 250 -8.84 19.95 2.23
CA VAL A 250 -8.10 19.70 3.47
C VAL A 250 -8.63 20.67 4.55
N PRO A 251 -8.96 20.21 5.77
CA PRO A 251 -9.41 21.10 6.84
C PRO A 251 -8.35 22.15 7.21
N ALA A 252 -8.79 23.36 7.54
CA ALA A 252 -7.90 24.49 7.83
C ALA A 252 -6.95 24.21 9.01
N TRP A 253 -7.43 23.49 10.03
CA TRP A 253 -6.60 23.12 11.18
C TRP A 253 -5.40 22.25 10.77
N VAL A 254 -5.56 21.37 9.76
CA VAL A 254 -4.45 20.55 9.25
C VAL A 254 -3.40 21.43 8.59
N THR A 255 -3.84 22.38 7.73
CA THR A 255 -2.92 23.31 7.09
C THR A 255 -2.20 24.18 8.11
N ASP A 256 -2.91 24.65 9.14
CA ASP A 256 -2.35 25.47 10.22
C ASP A 256 -1.31 24.67 11.03
N VAL A 257 -1.60 23.42 11.40
CA VAL A 257 -0.64 22.53 12.09
C VAL A 257 0.60 22.34 11.24
N THR A 258 0.45 21.94 9.97
CA THR A 258 1.59 21.69 9.09
C THR A 258 2.44 22.94 8.84
N ALA A 259 1.82 24.12 8.77
CA ALA A 259 2.52 25.39 8.60
C ALA A 259 3.26 25.82 9.87
N ARG A 260 2.63 25.71 11.06
CA ARG A 260 3.29 26.02 12.35
C ARG A 260 4.51 25.15 12.59
N MET A 261 4.43 23.88 12.22
CA MET A 261 5.53 22.93 12.33
C MET A 261 6.55 23.05 11.19
N SER A 262 6.39 24.01 10.27
CA SER A 262 7.28 24.24 9.13
C SER A 262 7.53 22.99 8.28
N LEU A 263 6.47 22.21 8.01
CA LEU A 263 6.58 20.96 7.26
C LEU A 263 6.51 21.20 5.74
N ASP A 264 7.47 20.61 5.02
CA ASP A 264 7.53 20.73 3.57
C ASP A 264 6.67 19.72 2.83
N VAL A 265 5.92 20.20 1.83
CA VAL A 265 5.16 19.33 0.93
C VAL A 265 6.11 18.60 -0.02
N VAL A 266 6.03 17.27 -0.06
CA VAL A 266 6.88 16.42 -0.89
C VAL A 266 6.10 15.53 -1.84
N ARG A 267 6.73 15.14 -2.95
CA ARG A 267 6.17 14.22 -3.96
C ARG A 267 6.69 12.79 -3.84
N ILE A 268 7.00 12.36 -2.61
CA ILE A 268 7.64 11.07 -2.35
C ILE A 268 6.74 9.86 -2.68
N SER A 269 7.38 8.80 -3.17
CA SER A 269 6.80 7.48 -3.43
C SER A 269 7.75 6.45 -2.86
N LYS A 270 7.29 5.67 -1.88
CA LYS A 270 8.08 4.62 -1.23
C LYS A 270 8.75 3.65 -2.22
N TYR A 271 8.02 3.27 -3.28
CA TYR A 271 8.56 2.46 -4.37
C TYR A 271 9.77 3.11 -5.07
N CYS A 272 9.59 4.32 -5.62
CA CYS A 272 10.66 5.05 -6.33
C CYS A 272 11.84 5.37 -5.41
N GLN A 273 11.56 5.72 -4.14
CA GLN A 273 12.59 5.94 -3.13
C GLN A 273 13.45 4.68 -2.93
N CYS A 274 12.81 3.51 -2.86
CA CYS A 274 13.53 2.24 -2.73
C CYS A 274 14.37 1.95 -3.98
N VAL A 275 13.78 2.05 -5.18
CA VAL A 275 14.50 1.88 -6.48
C VAL A 275 15.76 2.75 -6.55
N GLN A 276 15.63 4.03 -6.17
CA GLN A 276 16.75 4.98 -6.17
C GLN A 276 17.77 4.70 -5.07
N ALA A 277 17.33 4.31 -3.87
CA ALA A 277 18.21 3.99 -2.75
C ALA A 277 19.11 2.78 -3.04
N PHE A 278 18.63 1.82 -3.86
CA PHE A 278 19.40 0.65 -4.29
C PHE A 278 20.12 0.83 -5.64
N GLY A 279 20.11 2.03 -6.22
CA GLY A 279 20.85 2.31 -7.45
C GLY A 279 20.30 1.64 -8.72
N LEU A 280 19.08 1.11 -8.67
CA LEU A 280 18.44 0.44 -9.81
C LEU A 280 18.03 1.42 -10.93
N ALA A 281 17.93 2.70 -10.61
CA ALA A 281 17.74 3.79 -11.57
C ALA A 281 18.44 5.06 -11.09
N PRO A 282 18.80 5.98 -12.01
CA PRO A 282 19.28 7.31 -11.65
C PRO A 282 18.29 8.05 -10.75
N ARG A 283 18.81 8.84 -9.81
CA ARG A 283 17.99 9.70 -8.95
C ARG A 283 17.33 10.80 -9.77
N SER A 284 16.07 11.09 -9.46
CA SER A 284 15.30 12.14 -10.13
C SER A 284 15.19 13.36 -9.23
N ILE A 285 15.63 14.52 -9.73
CA ILE A 285 15.51 15.84 -9.07
C ILE A 285 14.03 16.20 -8.79
N MET A 286 13.10 15.57 -9.50
CA MET A 286 11.66 15.80 -9.36
C MET A 286 11.02 14.99 -8.23
N HIS A 287 11.78 14.09 -7.58
CA HIS A 287 11.27 13.07 -6.66
C HIS A 287 12.00 13.16 -5.31
N ALA A 288 11.42 13.94 -4.38
CA ALA A 288 11.94 14.36 -3.06
C ALA A 288 12.92 15.56 -3.13
N PRO A 289 12.94 16.46 -2.13
CA PRO A 289 13.85 17.61 -2.11
C PRO A 289 15.32 17.17 -2.00
N ASP A 290 16.22 17.96 -2.57
CA ASP A 290 17.69 17.77 -2.52
C ASP A 290 18.24 17.59 -1.09
N GLU A 291 17.52 18.06 -0.07
CA GLU A 291 17.87 17.88 1.35
C GLU A 291 17.82 16.41 1.78
N VAL A 292 16.84 15.62 1.32
CA VAL A 292 16.83 14.16 1.58
C VAL A 292 18.06 13.51 0.96
N ASP A 293 18.53 14.02 -0.18
CA ASP A 293 19.71 13.54 -0.88
C ASP A 293 21.02 13.93 -0.19
N ALA A 294 21.14 15.16 0.34
CA ALA A 294 22.30 15.58 1.13
C ALA A 294 22.41 14.76 2.43
N ILE A 295 21.29 14.53 3.11
CA ILE A 295 21.23 13.80 4.37
C ILE A 295 21.54 12.30 4.19
N LEU A 296 21.13 11.71 3.06
CA LEU A 296 21.46 10.32 2.72
C LEU A 296 22.92 10.14 2.24
N ARG A 297 23.59 11.20 1.76
CA ARG A 297 25.02 11.18 1.39
C ARG A 297 25.94 11.34 2.59
N ASP A 298 25.57 12.16 3.56
CA ASP A 298 26.43 12.57 4.69
C ASP A 298 26.09 11.89 6.03
N GLY A 299 25.20 10.90 6.04
CA GLY A 299 24.88 10.12 7.23
C GLY A 299 25.98 9.13 7.62
N PRO A 300 26.13 8.77 8.91
CA PRO A 300 27.18 7.86 9.38
C PRO A 300 27.12 6.44 8.80
N ASP A 301 26.03 6.07 8.11
CA ASP A 301 25.82 4.78 7.44
C ASP A 301 26.19 4.79 5.94
N ALA A 302 26.77 5.88 5.41
CA ALA A 302 27.11 6.04 3.99
C ALA A 302 28.38 5.27 3.53
N VAL A 303 29.03 4.51 4.41
CA VAL A 303 30.23 3.72 4.12
C VAL A 303 29.94 2.21 4.21
N ASP A 304 29.52 1.63 3.08
CA ASP A 304 30.14 0.43 2.50
C ASP A 304 29.39 0.03 1.22
N GLY A 305 29.91 0.49 0.09
CA GLY A 305 29.37 0.22 -1.23
C GLY A 305 30.32 0.62 -2.35
N ALA A 306 31.64 0.56 -2.12
CA ALA A 306 32.62 0.71 -3.18
C ALA A 306 32.97 -0.68 -3.74
N GLY A 307 32.55 -0.97 -4.96
CA GLY A 307 33.07 -2.13 -5.68
C GLY A 307 32.21 -2.75 -6.76
N VAL A 308 31.50 -2.00 -7.60
CA VAL A 308 31.17 -2.49 -8.96
C VAL A 308 31.31 -1.35 -9.95
N VAL A 309 32.39 -1.39 -10.74
CA VAL A 309 32.58 -0.54 -11.92
C VAL A 309 31.65 -1.08 -13.01
N PRO A 310 30.79 -0.26 -13.66
CA PRO A 310 29.99 -0.74 -14.77
C PRO A 310 30.89 -0.93 -16.00
N ALA A 311 30.83 -2.12 -16.60
CA ALA A 311 31.45 -2.41 -17.88
C ALA A 311 30.73 -1.64 -19.00
N ASP A 312 31.51 -0.93 -19.81
CA ASP A 312 31.06 -0.11 -20.92
C ASP A 312 30.85 -0.98 -22.19
N PRO A 313 29.66 -0.99 -22.83
CA PRO A 313 29.46 -1.70 -24.09
C PRO A 313 29.25 -0.71 -25.24
N THR A 314 30.14 -0.77 -26.24
CA THR A 314 30.02 -0.44 -27.70
C THR A 314 31.36 0.14 -28.18
N THR A 315 31.99 -0.24 -29.29
CA THR A 315 31.53 -0.65 -30.64
C THR A 315 32.74 -1.31 -31.40
N PRO A 316 32.62 -1.78 -32.67
CA PRO A 316 33.26 -3.01 -33.15
C PRO A 316 34.31 -2.82 -34.29
N ASN A 317 34.81 -3.98 -34.75
CA ASN A 317 35.46 -4.28 -36.04
C ASN A 317 36.97 -4.06 -36.19
N GLY A 318 37.63 -5.11 -36.71
CA GLY A 318 38.99 -5.08 -37.26
C GLY A 318 39.56 -6.47 -37.48
N VAL A 319 39.15 -7.12 -38.56
CA VAL A 319 39.76 -8.35 -39.12
C VAL A 319 41.00 -7.95 -39.93
N ASP A 320 41.93 -8.92 -40.07
CA ASP A 320 43.15 -8.97 -40.89
C ASP A 320 44.46 -8.42 -40.29
N ASP A 321 45.41 -9.32 -39.99
CA ASP A 321 46.59 -9.42 -40.87
C ASP A 321 47.30 -10.80 -40.76
N ALA A 322 47.86 -11.22 -41.89
CA ALA A 322 48.43 -12.54 -42.18
C ALA A 322 49.91 -12.71 -41.72
N PRO A 323 50.50 -13.92 -41.76
CA PRO A 323 51.76 -14.22 -41.09
C PRO A 323 52.98 -14.04 -42.02
N THR A 324 54.07 -13.46 -41.49
CA THR A 324 55.36 -13.46 -42.19
C THR A 324 56.36 -14.39 -41.50
N ARG A 325 56.68 -15.50 -42.18
CA ARG A 325 57.87 -16.34 -41.92
C ARG A 325 59.15 -15.56 -42.28
N LYS A 326 60.16 -15.60 -41.42
CA LYS A 326 61.58 -15.62 -41.82
C LYS A 326 62.32 -16.63 -40.94
N GLY A 327 62.92 -17.62 -41.59
CA GLY A 327 63.85 -18.56 -40.96
C GLY A 327 65.31 -18.08 -41.02
N ALA A 328 66.18 -19.06 -40.77
CA ALA A 328 67.66 -19.07 -40.78
C ALA A 328 68.32 -18.62 -39.47
N LEU A 329 69.37 -19.26 -38.92
CA LEU A 329 70.06 -20.53 -39.13
C LEU A 329 71.12 -20.63 -38.00
N THR A 330 71.70 -21.82 -37.81
CA THR A 330 72.94 -22.16 -37.04
C THR A 330 72.79 -22.26 -35.52
N ARG A 331 73.29 -23.31 -34.84
CA ARG A 331 74.19 -24.41 -35.21
C ARG A 331 73.94 -25.61 -34.29
#